data_AF-A0A2V4NLR7-F1
#
_entry.id   AF-A0A2V4NLR7-F1
#
_cell.length_a   1.000
_cell.length_b   1.000
_cell.length_c   1.000
_cell.angle_alpha   90.00
_cell.angle_beta   90.00
_cell.angle_gamma   90.00
#
_symmetry.space_group_name_H-M   'P 1'
#
loop_
_entity.id
_entity.type
_entity.pdbx_description
1 polymer ?
#
loop_
_entity_poly.entity_id
_entity_poly.type
_entity_poly.pdbx_seq_one_letter_code
_entity_poly.pdbx_strand_id
1 'polypeptide(L)'
;MRKGEALALRWNDVDLEDGVFFVRATLSAVDNNQVVLTSPKTKGSRMWVALSERVASALDDRAGTRAFGNITDSGGYVFHHHGRPLHPKHVLDHFHLLCDKAGVPRIALHDLRHLMTSFALAAGVPLPVISKTLRHRTLSTSANIYADLTRLAARAAVDAVAWTLDNADRAVLGRPVCRAHRPWRQHPRPHRQLPAYQQTRTEEPSTSWPMWPGDHRATTS
;
A
#
# COMPACT_ATOMS: atom_id res chain seq x y z
N MET A 1 -5.81 -1.51 -3.36
CA MET A 1 -7.24 -1.30 -3.01
C MET A 1 -7.50 -1.85 -1.61
N ARG A 2 -8.40 -1.25 -0.79
CA ARG A 2 -8.73 -1.78 0.56
C ARG A 2 -9.76 -2.90 0.42
N LYS A 3 -9.77 -3.87 1.34
CA LYS A 3 -10.73 -4.99 1.31
C LYS A 3 -12.18 -4.50 1.19
N GLY A 4 -12.57 -3.49 1.96
CA GLY A 4 -13.93 -2.95 1.93
C GLY A 4 -14.27 -2.25 0.62
N GLU A 5 -13.29 -1.62 -0.04
CA GLU A 5 -13.47 -1.01 -1.36
C GLU A 5 -13.68 -2.09 -2.43
N ALA A 6 -12.97 -3.22 -2.33
CA ALA A 6 -13.15 -4.37 -3.22
C ALA A 6 -14.55 -4.96 -3.09
N LEU A 7 -14.97 -5.23 -1.85
CA LEU A 7 -16.25 -5.88 -1.56
C LEU A 7 -17.46 -4.98 -1.86
N ALA A 8 -17.27 -3.67 -1.91
CA ALA A 8 -18.29 -2.72 -2.31
C ALA A 8 -18.33 -2.45 -3.83
N LEU A 9 -17.38 -2.99 -4.61
CA LEU A 9 -17.28 -2.72 -6.04
C LEU A 9 -18.50 -3.24 -6.78
N ARG A 10 -19.05 -2.40 -7.66
CA ARG A 10 -20.19 -2.71 -8.52
C ARG A 10 -19.80 -2.69 -9.98
N TRP A 11 -20.52 -3.45 -10.81
CA TRP A 11 -20.28 -3.49 -12.25
C TRP A 11 -20.46 -2.12 -12.91
N ASN A 12 -21.40 -1.30 -12.44
CA ASN A 12 -21.59 0.07 -12.95
C ASN A 12 -20.41 1.00 -12.66
N ASP A 13 -19.46 0.57 -11.82
CA ASP A 13 -18.25 1.32 -11.49
C ASP A 13 -17.00 0.77 -12.20
N VAL A 14 -17.14 -0.25 -13.05
CA VAL A 14 -16.05 -0.89 -13.78
C VAL A 14 -16.18 -0.56 -15.26
N ASP A 15 -15.13 0.03 -15.81
CA ASP A 15 -14.98 0.30 -17.24
C ASP A 15 -13.84 -0.56 -17.78
N LEU A 16 -14.20 -1.65 -18.46
CA LEU A 16 -13.22 -2.57 -19.03
C LEU A 16 -12.62 -2.04 -20.33
N GLU A 17 -13.31 -1.13 -21.03
CA GLU A 17 -12.83 -0.53 -22.28
C GLU A 17 -11.71 0.47 -21.99
N ASP A 18 -11.95 1.37 -21.04
CA ASP A 18 -10.94 2.34 -20.58
C ASP A 18 -9.93 1.72 -19.59
N GLY A 19 -10.15 0.46 -19.16
CA GLY A 19 -9.27 -0.25 -18.24
C GLY A 19 -9.20 0.41 -16.86
N VAL A 20 -10.33 0.90 -16.34
CA VAL A 20 -10.41 1.59 -15.04
C VAL A 20 -11.61 1.14 -14.21
N PHE A 21 -11.55 1.36 -12.90
CA PHE A 21 -12.75 1.32 -12.06
C PHE A 21 -12.78 2.46 -11.06
N PHE A 22 -13.98 2.81 -10.60
CA PHE A 22 -14.23 3.89 -9.66
C PHE A 22 -14.58 3.36 -8.27
N VAL A 23 -13.94 3.89 -7.24
CA VAL A 23 -14.24 3.48 -5.86
C VAL A 23 -15.31 4.38 -5.27
N ARG A 24 -16.57 3.95 -5.26
CA ARG A 24 -17.67 4.78 -4.75
C ARG A 24 -18.06 4.51 -3.30
N ALA A 25 -17.77 3.32 -2.80
CA ALA A 25 -18.15 2.89 -1.46
C ALA A 25 -17.06 2.01 -0.83
N THR A 26 -17.15 1.85 0.49
CA THR A 26 -16.39 0.85 1.22
C THR A 26 -17.34 0.08 2.14
N LEU A 27 -17.21 -1.23 2.10
CA LEU A 27 -17.98 -2.16 2.90
C LEU A 27 -17.24 -2.45 4.21
N SER A 28 -17.92 -2.25 5.33
CA SER A 28 -17.39 -2.53 6.67
C SER A 28 -18.38 -3.40 7.42
N ALA A 29 -17.89 -4.27 8.31
CA ALA A 29 -18.74 -4.98 9.25
C ALA A 29 -18.75 -4.23 10.59
N VAL A 30 -19.93 -3.88 11.08
CA VAL A 30 -20.14 -3.36 12.43
C VAL A 30 -20.59 -4.53 13.30
N ASP A 31 -19.96 -4.68 14.47
CA ASP A 31 -20.21 -5.76 15.44
C ASP A 31 -20.19 -7.17 14.86
N ASN A 32 -19.39 -7.38 13.80
CA ASN A 32 -19.22 -8.64 13.05
C ASN A 32 -20.51 -9.27 12.48
N ASN A 33 -21.67 -8.61 12.60
CA ASN A 33 -22.95 -9.12 12.17
C ASN A 33 -23.59 -8.28 11.05
N GLN A 34 -23.36 -6.96 11.05
CA GLN A 34 -24.00 -6.06 10.09
C GLN A 34 -23.02 -5.50 9.08
N VAL A 35 -23.27 -5.82 7.80
CA VAL A 35 -22.53 -5.25 6.69
C VAL A 35 -23.10 -3.88 6.35
N VAL A 36 -22.28 -2.84 6.56
CA VAL A 36 -22.65 -1.46 6.30
C VAL A 36 -21.83 -0.91 5.13
N LEU A 37 -22.51 -0.31 4.17
CA LEU A 37 -21.88 0.50 3.14
C LEU A 37 -21.61 1.88 3.72
N THR A 38 -20.34 2.25 3.72
CA THR A 38 -19.91 3.58 4.10
C THR A 38 -19.32 4.28 2.89
N SER A 39 -19.46 5.60 2.82
CA SER A 39 -18.74 6.35 1.80
C SER A 39 -17.24 6.35 2.12
N PRO A 40 -16.35 6.36 1.12
CA PRO A 40 -14.93 6.36 1.37
C PRO A 40 -14.56 7.59 2.19
N LYS A 41 -13.84 7.37 3.30
CA LYS A 41 -13.55 8.40 4.32
C LYS A 41 -12.77 9.63 3.78
N THR A 42 -12.28 9.61 2.55
CA THR A 42 -11.49 10.69 1.94
C THR A 42 -11.87 10.93 0.48
N LYS A 43 -11.82 12.20 0.02
CA LYS A 43 -12.02 12.56 -1.40
C LYS A 43 -11.10 11.76 -2.34
N GLY A 44 -9.84 11.55 -1.94
CA GLY A 44 -8.87 10.75 -2.72
C GLY A 44 -9.24 9.28 -2.86
N SER A 45 -10.06 8.72 -1.97
CA SER A 45 -10.54 7.33 -2.08
C SER A 45 -11.69 7.19 -3.08
N ARG A 46 -12.25 8.28 -3.62
CA ARG A 46 -13.28 8.28 -4.68
C ARG A 46 -12.72 8.31 -6.11
N MET A 47 -11.40 8.17 -6.23
CA MET A 47 -10.70 8.27 -7.51
C MET A 47 -10.73 6.93 -8.26
N TRP A 48 -10.56 7.03 -9.57
CA TRP A 48 -10.38 5.90 -10.46
C TRP A 48 -9.10 5.13 -10.15
N VAL A 49 -9.04 3.89 -10.62
CA VAL A 49 -7.90 2.99 -10.48
C VAL A 49 -7.72 2.26 -11.79
N ALA A 50 -6.51 2.28 -12.34
CA ALA A 50 -6.19 1.51 -13.52
C ALA A 50 -6.23 0.00 -13.23
N LEU A 51 -6.75 -0.74 -14.19
CA LEU A 51 -6.73 -2.19 -14.26
C LEU A 51 -5.54 -2.62 -15.12
N SER A 52 -4.84 -3.66 -14.68
CA SER A 52 -3.96 -4.39 -15.60
C SER A 52 -4.82 -5.33 -16.46
N GLU A 53 -4.30 -5.72 -17.62
CA GLU A 53 -4.95 -6.70 -18.51
C GLU A 53 -5.32 -7.99 -17.77
N ARG A 54 -4.44 -8.46 -16.88
CA ARG A 54 -4.71 -9.64 -16.03
C ARG A 54 -5.94 -9.45 -15.15
N VAL A 55 -6.15 -8.26 -14.58
CA VAL A 55 -7.32 -7.99 -13.74
C VAL A 55 -8.55 -7.77 -14.62
N ALA A 56 -8.42 -7.10 -15.76
CA ALA A 56 -9.50 -6.91 -16.72
C ALA A 56 -10.04 -8.25 -17.22
N SER A 57 -9.15 -9.17 -17.65
CA SER A 57 -9.52 -10.54 -18.05
C SER A 57 -10.21 -11.31 -16.91
N ALA A 58 -9.68 -11.25 -15.68
CA ALA A 58 -10.32 -11.91 -14.54
C ALA A 58 -11.71 -11.33 -14.20
N LEU A 59 -11.92 -10.03 -14.44
CA LEU A 59 -13.23 -9.39 -14.32
C LEU A 59 -14.15 -9.79 -15.47
N ASP A 60 -13.64 -9.90 -16.69
CA ASP A 60 -14.41 -10.32 -17.85
C ASP A 60 -14.89 -11.78 -17.72
N ASP A 61 -14.03 -12.71 -17.30
CA ASP A 61 -14.42 -14.10 -16.99
C ASP A 61 -15.53 -14.15 -15.93
N ARG A 62 -15.42 -13.26 -14.93
CA ARG A 62 -16.43 -13.12 -13.87
C ARG A 62 -17.72 -12.48 -14.38
N ALA A 63 -17.65 -11.63 -15.40
CA ALA A 63 -18.82 -11.11 -16.11
C ALA A 63 -19.44 -12.17 -17.04
N GLY A 64 -18.66 -13.06 -17.66
CA GLY A 64 -19.17 -14.19 -18.44
C GLY A 64 -19.98 -15.17 -17.58
N THR A 65 -19.50 -15.45 -16.36
CA THR A 65 -20.27 -16.23 -15.36
C THR A 65 -21.53 -15.50 -14.87
N ARG A 66 -21.65 -14.18 -15.06
CA ARG A 66 -22.85 -13.37 -14.79
C ARG A 66 -23.96 -13.59 -15.81
N ALA A 67 -23.65 -13.93 -17.07
CA ALA A 67 -24.71 -14.21 -18.07
C ALA A 67 -25.57 -15.43 -17.68
N PHE A 68 -25.03 -16.33 -16.86
CA PHE A 68 -25.74 -17.49 -16.32
C PHE A 68 -26.50 -17.22 -15.01
N GLY A 69 -26.36 -16.04 -14.39
CA GLY A 69 -27.02 -15.68 -13.13
C GLY A 69 -27.81 -14.36 -13.27
N ASN A 70 -29.12 -14.41 -13.02
CA ASN A 70 -30.01 -13.25 -13.16
C ASN A 70 -29.44 -11.96 -12.53
N ILE A 71 -29.21 -10.96 -13.38
CA ILE A 71 -28.60 -9.66 -13.04
C ILE A 71 -29.37 -8.94 -11.92
N THR A 72 -30.68 -9.15 -11.87
CA THR A 72 -31.62 -8.47 -10.96
C THR A 72 -31.43 -8.83 -9.49
N ASP A 73 -30.90 -10.02 -9.18
CA ASP A 73 -30.75 -10.46 -7.80
C ASP A 73 -29.46 -9.92 -7.15
N SER A 74 -28.48 -9.50 -7.97
CA SER A 74 -27.10 -9.29 -7.54
C SER A 74 -26.80 -7.98 -6.79
N GLY A 75 -27.75 -7.05 -6.75
CA GLY A 75 -27.51 -5.67 -6.32
C GLY A 75 -26.43 -4.92 -7.13
N GLY A 76 -25.96 -5.52 -8.22
CA GLY A 76 -24.89 -5.01 -9.08
C GLY A 76 -23.46 -5.22 -8.56
N TYR A 77 -23.24 -5.96 -7.47
CA TYR A 77 -21.90 -6.18 -6.91
C TYR A 77 -21.04 -7.09 -7.80
N VAL A 78 -19.73 -6.84 -7.83
CA VAL A 78 -18.75 -7.71 -8.48
C VAL A 78 -18.52 -8.95 -7.61
N PHE A 79 -18.23 -8.77 -6.32
CA PHE A 79 -17.94 -9.85 -5.38
C PHE A 79 -19.14 -10.11 -4.47
N HIS A 80 -19.92 -11.13 -4.78
CA HIS A 80 -21.16 -11.43 -4.07
C HIS A 80 -21.44 -12.94 -3.98
N HIS A 81 -22.38 -13.29 -3.11
CA HIS A 81 -23.00 -14.61 -3.01
C HIS A 81 -24.52 -14.39 -2.93
N HIS A 82 -25.28 -14.97 -3.87
CA HIS A 82 -26.73 -14.72 -4.03
C HIS A 82 -27.11 -13.23 -3.93
N GLY A 83 -26.34 -12.42 -4.66
CA GLY A 83 -26.49 -10.97 -4.74
C GLY A 83 -26.26 -10.12 -3.50
N ARG A 84 -25.82 -10.73 -2.41
CA ARG A 84 -25.33 -10.00 -1.25
C ARG A 84 -23.81 -9.90 -1.32
N PRO A 85 -23.22 -8.74 -1.00
CA PRO A 85 -21.78 -8.60 -1.00
C PRO A 85 -21.17 -9.56 0.04
N LEU A 86 -19.97 -10.06 -0.25
CA LEU A 86 -19.32 -11.03 0.64
C LEU A 86 -18.98 -10.38 1.99
N HIS A 87 -19.17 -11.13 3.08
CA HIS A 87 -18.84 -10.67 4.41
C HIS A 87 -17.30 -10.55 4.58
N PRO A 88 -16.75 -9.42 5.05
CA PRO A 88 -15.30 -9.20 5.13
C PRO A 88 -14.54 -10.26 5.92
N LYS A 89 -15.15 -10.80 6.99
CA LYS A 89 -14.56 -11.87 7.79
C LYS A 89 -14.45 -13.17 7.00
N HIS A 90 -15.49 -13.56 6.26
CA HIS A 90 -15.47 -14.81 5.49
C HIS A 90 -14.42 -14.77 4.38
N VAL A 91 -14.24 -13.60 3.76
CA VAL A 91 -13.20 -13.40 2.74
C VAL A 91 -11.80 -13.52 3.35
N LEU A 92 -11.58 -12.99 4.56
CA LEU A 92 -10.32 -13.14 5.28
C LEU A 92 -10.06 -14.60 5.71
N ASP A 93 -11.07 -15.27 6.25
CA ASP A 93 -10.96 -16.66 6.69
C ASP A 93 -10.68 -17.59 5.50
N HIS A 94 -11.35 -17.36 4.36
CA HIS A 94 -11.07 -18.08 3.12
C HIS A 94 -9.67 -17.79 2.59
N PHE A 95 -9.20 -16.54 2.67
CA PHE A 95 -7.85 -16.18 2.29
C PHE A 95 -6.79 -16.90 3.13
N HIS A 96 -6.98 -16.98 4.46
CA HIS A 96 -6.06 -17.74 5.33
C HIS A 96 -6.04 -19.23 5.00
N LEU A 97 -7.20 -19.82 4.67
CA LEU A 97 -7.26 -21.21 4.21
C LEU A 97 -6.43 -21.42 2.92
N LEU A 98 -6.47 -20.45 1.99
CA LEU A 98 -5.66 -20.49 0.78
C LEU A 98 -4.15 -20.33 1.09
N CYS A 99 -3.79 -19.49 2.06
CA CYS A 99 -2.41 -19.37 2.54
C CYS A 99 -1.89 -20.71 3.08
N ASP A 100 -2.69 -21.39 3.90
CA ASP A 100 -2.31 -22.70 4.46
C ASP A 100 -2.11 -23.74 3.37
N LYS A 101 -3.02 -23.79 2.38
CA LYS A 101 -2.91 -24.70 1.23
C LYS A 101 -1.70 -24.42 0.36
N ALA A 102 -1.30 -23.16 0.24
CA ALA A 102 -0.11 -22.76 -0.51
C ALA A 102 1.19 -22.90 0.30
N GLY A 103 1.12 -23.25 1.59
CA GLY A 103 2.30 -23.35 2.47
C GLY A 103 2.96 -22.00 2.76
N VAL A 104 2.21 -20.89 2.66
CA VAL A 104 2.73 -19.54 2.90
C VAL A 104 2.21 -18.98 4.23
N PRO A 105 2.94 -18.03 4.87
CA PRO A 105 2.46 -17.39 6.09
C PRO A 105 1.08 -16.76 5.91
N ARG A 106 0.23 -16.90 6.93
CA ARG A 106 -1.05 -16.18 6.99
C ARG A 106 -0.76 -14.69 7.16
N ILE A 107 -1.14 -13.91 6.15
CA ILE A 107 -1.08 -12.46 6.18
C ILE A 107 -2.49 -11.90 6.12
N ALA A 108 -2.68 -10.66 6.55
CA ALA A 108 -3.97 -10.02 6.43
C ALA A 108 -4.17 -9.52 4.98
N LEU A 109 -5.43 -9.41 4.53
CA LEU A 109 -5.74 -8.91 3.18
C LEU A 109 -5.20 -7.50 2.87
N HIS A 110 -4.88 -6.70 3.90
CA HIS A 110 -4.26 -5.40 3.69
C HIS A 110 -2.78 -5.50 3.32
N ASP A 111 -2.12 -6.60 3.68
CA ASP A 111 -0.72 -6.86 3.36
C ASP A 111 -0.52 -7.08 1.86
N LEU A 112 -1.55 -7.51 1.13
CA LEU A 112 -1.52 -7.55 -0.35
C LEU A 112 -1.32 -6.16 -0.96
N ARG A 113 -1.85 -5.10 -0.31
CA ARG A 113 -1.56 -3.72 -0.73
C ARG A 113 -0.10 -3.37 -0.44
N HIS A 114 0.42 -3.81 0.70
CA HIS A 114 1.82 -3.59 1.05
C HIS A 114 2.74 -4.29 0.03
N LEU A 115 2.44 -5.53 -0.31
CA LEU A 115 3.14 -6.31 -1.33
C LEU A 115 3.17 -5.60 -2.69
N MET A 116 2.04 -5.06 -3.16
CA MET A 116 1.99 -4.26 -4.39
C MET A 116 2.93 -3.04 -4.33
N THR A 117 3.02 -2.39 -3.16
CA THR A 117 3.92 -1.24 -2.98
C THR A 117 5.38 -1.67 -3.07
N SER A 118 5.74 -2.77 -2.40
CA SER A 118 7.09 -3.33 -2.45
C SER A 118 7.49 -3.70 -3.88
N PHE A 119 6.59 -4.33 -4.65
CA PHE A 119 6.86 -4.66 -6.05
C PHE A 119 7.03 -3.41 -6.92
N ALA A 120 6.17 -2.41 -6.76
CA ALA A 120 6.29 -1.16 -7.53
C ALA A 120 7.58 -0.40 -7.20
N LEU A 121 7.99 -0.38 -5.92
CA LEU A 121 9.26 0.21 -5.51
C LEU A 121 10.46 -0.56 -6.06
N ALA A 122 10.43 -1.88 -6.00
CA ALA A 122 11.48 -2.73 -6.56
C ALA A 122 11.61 -2.57 -8.08
N ALA A 123 10.48 -2.30 -8.76
CA ALA A 123 10.44 -1.96 -10.19
C ALA A 123 10.87 -0.51 -10.51
N GLY A 124 11.29 0.27 -9.50
CA GLY A 124 11.78 1.64 -9.68
C GLY A 124 10.68 2.69 -9.88
N VAL A 125 9.41 2.36 -9.62
CA VAL A 125 8.32 3.33 -9.75
C VAL A 125 8.47 4.42 -8.67
N PRO A 126 8.41 5.72 -9.03
CA PRO A 126 8.55 6.78 -8.05
C PRO A 126 7.48 6.72 -6.96
N LEU A 127 7.89 6.89 -5.70
CA LEU A 127 7.01 6.84 -4.54
C LEU A 127 5.76 7.75 -4.64
N PRO A 128 5.82 8.97 -5.21
CA PRO A 128 4.62 9.79 -5.43
C PRO A 128 3.60 9.13 -6.36
N VAL A 129 4.04 8.44 -7.41
CA VAL A 129 3.19 7.72 -8.37
C VAL A 129 2.53 6.54 -7.68
N ILE A 130 3.30 5.77 -6.90
CA ILE A 130 2.76 4.64 -6.12
C ILE A 130 1.73 5.12 -5.11
N SER A 131 2.02 6.18 -4.35
CA SER A 131 1.11 6.76 -3.37
C SER A 131 -0.21 7.22 -3.99
N LYS A 132 -0.15 7.85 -5.16
CA LYS A 132 -1.33 8.26 -5.94
C LYS A 132 -2.14 7.04 -6.39
N THR A 133 -1.47 6.01 -6.92
CA THR A 133 -2.09 4.74 -7.37
C THR A 133 -2.80 4.02 -6.23
N LEU A 134 -2.18 3.98 -5.05
CA LEU A 134 -2.73 3.34 -3.85
C LEU A 134 -3.80 4.16 -3.14
N ARG A 135 -4.00 5.42 -3.56
CA ARG A 135 -4.91 6.41 -2.98
C ARG A 135 -4.63 6.65 -1.49
N HIS A 136 -3.36 6.78 -1.13
CA HIS A 136 -2.97 7.11 0.24
C HIS A 136 -3.30 8.58 0.55
N ARG A 137 -3.84 8.82 1.75
CA ARG A 137 -4.14 10.18 2.21
C ARG A 137 -2.86 10.97 2.46
N THR A 138 -1.80 10.29 2.90
CA THR A 138 -0.53 10.89 3.24
C THR A 138 0.62 10.08 2.66
N LEU A 139 1.55 10.75 1.98
CA LEU A 139 2.75 10.14 1.40
C LEU A 139 3.67 9.52 2.47
N SER A 140 3.70 10.12 3.67
CA SER A 140 4.52 9.66 4.81
C SER A 140 4.18 8.25 5.25
N THR A 141 2.93 7.79 5.09
CA THR A 141 2.55 6.42 5.43
C THR A 141 3.29 5.40 4.57
N SER A 142 3.47 5.66 3.27
CA SER A 142 4.27 4.79 2.41
C SER A 142 5.76 4.95 2.67
N ALA A 143 6.25 6.19 2.81
CA ALA A 143 7.68 6.44 3.02
C ALA A 143 8.22 5.77 4.29
N ASN A 144 7.46 5.82 5.39
CA ASN A 144 7.87 5.22 6.66
C ASN A 144 7.90 3.69 6.62
N ILE A 145 6.97 3.08 5.89
CA ILE A 145 6.87 1.61 5.79
C ILE A 145 7.99 1.04 4.91
N TYR A 146 8.46 1.81 3.91
CA TYR A 146 9.49 1.36 2.96
C TYR A 146 10.78 2.16 3.05
N ALA A 147 11.14 2.61 4.26
CA ALA A 147 12.30 3.45 4.48
C ALA A 147 13.58 2.85 3.86
N ASP A 148 13.81 1.55 4.02
CA ASP A 148 15.01 0.87 3.49
C ASP A 148 15.07 0.84 1.96
N LEU A 149 13.95 0.53 1.30
CA LEU A 149 13.84 0.58 -0.17
C LEU A 149 13.99 2.03 -0.67
N THR A 150 13.49 2.99 0.09
CA THR A 150 13.62 4.43 -0.23
C THR A 150 15.07 4.89 -0.13
N ARG A 151 15.86 4.35 0.81
CA ARG A 151 17.31 4.65 0.90
C ARG A 151 18.06 4.14 -0.32
N LEU A 152 17.75 2.94 -0.80
CA LEU A 152 18.34 2.39 -2.02
C LEU A 152 17.99 3.24 -3.24
N ALA A 153 16.71 3.61 -3.39
CA ALA A 153 16.27 4.48 -4.48
C ALA A 153 16.92 5.88 -4.44
N ALA A 154 17.08 6.46 -3.24
CA ALA A 154 17.77 7.73 -3.07
C ALA A 154 19.24 7.65 -3.50
N ARG A 155 19.92 6.54 -3.20
CA ARG A 155 21.30 6.33 -3.64
C ARG A 155 21.41 6.27 -5.16
N ALA A 156 20.55 5.47 -5.80
CA ALA A 156 20.49 5.37 -7.25
C ALA A 156 20.22 6.73 -7.93
N ALA A 157 19.36 7.56 -7.36
CA ALA A 157 19.09 8.90 -7.87
C ALA A 157 20.33 9.82 -7.82
N VAL A 158 21.09 9.80 -6.73
CA VAL A 158 22.34 10.57 -6.61
C VAL A 158 23.39 10.08 -7.59
N ASP A 159 23.55 8.76 -7.74
CA ASP A 159 24.51 8.18 -8.66
C ASP A 159 24.16 8.51 -10.13
N ALA A 160 22.86 8.57 -10.47
CA ALA A 160 22.39 9.00 -11.80
C ALA A 160 22.68 10.49 -12.08
N VAL A 161 22.51 11.36 -11.08
CA VAL A 161 22.90 12.78 -11.20
C VAL A 161 24.40 12.92 -11.41
N ALA A 162 25.22 12.23 -10.61
CA ALA A 162 26.67 12.24 -10.75
C ALA A 162 27.10 11.79 -12.16
N TRP A 163 26.54 10.68 -12.63
CA TRP A 163 26.79 10.17 -13.99
C TRP A 163 26.44 11.18 -15.09
N THR A 164 25.30 11.88 -14.94
CA THR A 164 24.85 12.88 -15.92
C THR A 164 25.81 14.07 -15.97
N LEU A 165 26.26 14.55 -14.81
CA LEU A 165 27.24 15.64 -14.71
C LEU A 165 28.60 15.21 -15.28
N ASP A 166 29.10 14.03 -14.91
CA ASP A 166 30.38 13.50 -15.42
C ASP A 166 30.38 13.39 -16.95
N ASN A 167 29.25 13.00 -17.56
CA ASN A 167 29.13 12.93 -19.01
C ASN A 167 29.01 14.30 -19.67
N ALA A 168 28.30 15.24 -19.06
CA ALA A 168 28.26 16.63 -19.53
C ALA A 168 29.67 17.26 -19.49
N ASP A 169 30.42 17.04 -18.41
CA ASP A 169 31.79 17.51 -18.28
C ASP A 169 32.71 16.89 -19.33
N ARG A 170 32.58 15.58 -19.61
CA ARG A 170 33.34 14.92 -20.69
C ARG A 170 33.03 15.52 -22.07
N ALA A 171 31.75 15.80 -22.35
CA ALA A 171 31.32 16.37 -23.62
C ALA A 171 31.82 17.81 -23.82
N VAL A 172 31.89 18.60 -22.76
CA VAL A 172 32.29 20.02 -22.81
C VAL A 172 33.81 20.20 -22.68
N LEU A 173 34.47 19.45 -21.79
CA LEU A 173 35.87 19.67 -21.40
C LEU A 173 36.86 18.70 -22.07
N GLY A 174 36.39 17.68 -22.79
CA GLY A 174 37.25 16.73 -23.51
C GLY A 174 38.22 15.93 -22.62
N ARG A 175 38.00 15.91 -21.31
CA ARG A 175 38.85 15.21 -20.33
C ARG A 175 38.02 14.21 -19.53
N PRO A 176 38.54 13.00 -19.25
CA PRO A 176 37.89 12.11 -18.31
C PRO A 176 37.96 12.73 -16.91
N VAL A 177 36.83 13.23 -16.39
CA VAL A 177 36.73 13.60 -15.00
C VAL A 177 36.73 12.32 -14.17
N CYS A 178 37.88 12.02 -13.59
CA CYS A 178 38.05 11.20 -12.39
C CYS A 178 39.43 11.53 -11.80
N ARG A 179 39.55 12.65 -11.07
CA ARG A 179 40.55 12.67 -9.98
C ARG A 179 40.04 11.67 -8.96
N ALA A 180 40.78 10.58 -8.76
CA ALA A 180 40.47 9.51 -7.82
C ALA A 180 39.78 10.07 -6.56
N HIS A 181 38.49 9.77 -6.41
CA HIS A 181 37.74 10.09 -5.21
C HIS A 181 38.46 9.41 -4.04
N ARG A 182 39.08 10.19 -3.13
CA ARG A 182 39.46 9.62 -1.84
C ARG A 182 38.17 9.11 -1.20
N PRO A 183 38.12 7.85 -0.74
CA PRO A 183 36.95 7.32 -0.06
C PRO A 183 36.61 8.23 1.13
N TRP A 184 35.32 8.55 1.32
CA TRP A 184 34.84 9.41 2.42
C TRP A 184 35.33 8.99 3.82
N ARG A 185 35.77 7.73 3.98
CA ARG A 185 36.38 7.20 5.21
C ARG A 185 37.72 7.84 5.60
N GLN A 186 38.37 8.61 4.72
CA GLN A 186 39.66 9.24 4.98
C GLN A 186 39.60 10.75 5.24
N HIS A 187 38.41 11.34 5.34
CA HIS A 187 38.31 12.72 5.82
C HIS A 187 38.55 12.75 7.35
N PRO A 188 39.47 13.59 7.86
CA PRO A 188 39.52 13.88 9.28
C PRO A 188 38.16 14.48 9.65
N ARG A 189 37.40 13.83 10.53
CA ARG A 189 36.19 14.45 11.06
C ARG A 189 36.63 15.72 11.78
N PRO A 190 36.14 16.92 11.42
CA PRO A 190 36.26 18.03 12.35
C PRO A 190 35.52 17.58 13.62
N HIS A 191 36.23 17.51 14.75
CA HIS A 191 35.61 17.38 16.06
C HIS A 191 34.77 18.64 16.29
N ARG A 192 33.59 18.69 15.68
CA ARG A 192 32.55 19.64 16.07
C ARG A 192 31.91 19.02 17.29
N GLN A 193 32.37 19.44 18.47
CA GLN A 193 31.59 19.29 19.69
C GLN A 193 30.21 19.88 19.39
N LEU A 194 29.21 19.02 19.25
CA LEU A 194 27.83 19.44 19.28
C LEU A 194 27.62 20.07 20.67
N PRO A 195 27.01 21.25 20.80
CA PRO A 195 26.64 21.77 22.10
C PRO A 195 25.83 20.70 22.81
N ALA A 196 26.19 20.40 24.06
CA ALA A 196 25.41 19.49 24.88
C ALA A 196 23.97 20.02 24.88
N TYR A 197 23.05 19.23 24.33
CA TYR A 197 21.64 19.50 24.41
C TYR A 197 21.28 19.48 25.90
N GLN A 198 21.18 20.65 26.50
CA GLN A 198 20.66 20.80 27.85
C GLN A 198 19.24 20.27 27.82
N GLN A 199 19.02 19.11 28.44
CA GLN A 199 17.70 18.66 28.83
C GLN A 199 17.12 19.69 29.79
N THR A 200 16.40 20.68 29.27
CA THR A 200 15.42 21.40 30.06
C THR A 200 14.34 20.39 30.42
N ARG A 201 14.47 19.81 31.61
CA ARG A 201 13.48 19.00 32.31
C ARG A 201 12.21 19.84 32.41
N THR A 202 11.34 19.75 31.42
CA THR A 202 9.95 20.18 31.54
C THR A 202 9.27 19.03 32.28
N GLU A 203 8.86 19.30 33.51
CA GLU A 203 8.09 18.36 34.31
C GLU A 203 6.83 17.95 33.52
N GLU A 204 6.74 16.68 33.15
CA GLU A 204 5.52 16.10 32.63
C GLU A 204 4.51 15.96 33.79
N PRO A 205 3.27 16.48 33.66
CA PRO A 205 2.21 16.06 34.56
C PRO A 205 1.90 14.58 34.28
N SER A 206 2.02 13.77 35.33
CA SER A 206 1.71 12.34 35.33
C SER A 206 0.33 12.07 34.73
N THR A 207 0.28 11.51 33.53
CA THR A 207 -0.93 10.93 32.97
C THR A 207 -0.62 9.51 32.53
N SER A 208 -1.09 8.57 33.35
CA SER A 208 -1.05 7.14 33.13
C SER A 208 -1.80 6.77 31.84
N TRP A 209 -1.11 6.15 30.90
CA TRP A 209 -1.75 5.45 29.78
C TRP A 209 -2.08 4.01 30.20
N PRO A 210 -3.33 3.53 30.03
CA PRO A 210 -3.72 2.21 30.49
C PRO A 210 -3.11 1.10 29.61
N MET A 211 -2.52 0.11 30.30
CA MET A 211 -2.12 -1.19 29.79
C MET A 211 -3.28 -1.89 29.08
N TRP A 212 -3.05 -2.38 27.87
CA TRP A 212 -3.92 -3.36 27.22
C TRP A 212 -3.68 -4.74 27.86
N PRO A 213 -4.71 -5.42 28.39
CA PRO A 213 -4.55 -6.77 28.92
C PRO A 213 -4.51 -7.79 27.78
N GLY A 214 -3.44 -8.59 27.75
CA GLY A 214 -3.37 -9.85 27.03
C GLY A 214 -3.89 -11.00 27.89
N ASP A 215 -4.45 -11.99 27.20
CA ASP A 215 -4.64 -13.40 27.58
C ASP A 215 -5.40 -13.74 28.88
N HIS A 216 -6.63 -14.24 28.71
CA HIS A 216 -7.18 -15.27 29.58
C HIS A 216 -7.47 -16.54 28.78
N ARG A 217 -6.72 -17.60 29.11
CA ARG A 217 -7.05 -18.99 28.82
C ARG A 217 -8.17 -19.49 29.74
N ALA A 218 -8.86 -20.50 29.24
CA ALA A 218 -9.90 -21.34 29.83
C ALA A 218 -9.66 -21.84 31.26
N THR A 219 -10.77 -22.01 32.01
CA THR A 219 -11.15 -23.25 32.74
C THR A 219 -12.58 -23.14 33.32
N THR A 220 -13.37 -24.23 33.16
CA THR A 220 -14.39 -24.86 34.06
C THR A 220 -15.04 -24.00 35.17
N SER A 221 -16.35 -24.04 35.42
CA SER A 221 -17.34 -25.14 35.43
C SER A 221 -18.75 -24.62 35.13
#